data_AF-A0A7Y2JQT2-F1
#
_entry.id   AF-A0A7Y2JQT2-F1
#
_cell.length_a   1.000
_cell.length_b   1.000
_cell.length_c   1.000
_cell.angle_alpha   90.00
_cell.angle_beta   90.00
_cell.angle_gamma   90.00
#
_symmetry.space_group_name_H-M   'P 1'
#
loop_
_entity.id
_entity.type
_entity.pdbx_description
1 polymer ?
#
loop_
_entity_poly.entity_id
_entity_poly.type
_entity_poly.pdbx_seq_one_letter_code
_entity_poly.pdbx_strand_id
1 'polypeptide(L)'
;MFLIVRSRRGLTLIELLVSLVVLGAIGTVTYRFLANTQRVTRGQSELVNLQSNIRTGVLVVPTELREIGVGPSGSDIVSMNATGIEYRAARGLGFTCQIAASEIRIANAASSPYFGLRSIVPGRDSLFVFVEGNTGISTDDTWARLAVSSVDPASACGPEPAIAIGVANLAAVVPGGLGALDVGGPVRPFEVMELRLYSSGGKFW
;
A
#
# COMPACT_ATOMS: atom_id res chain seq x y z
N MET A 1 -66.14 -33.77 -16.67
CA MET A 1 -66.38 -33.59 -15.22
C MET A 1 -66.16 -34.93 -14.54
N PHE A 2 -64.91 -35.25 -14.17
CA PHE A 2 -64.57 -36.52 -13.52
C PHE A 2 -64.76 -36.39 -12.00
N LEU A 3 -65.81 -37.03 -11.48
CA LEU A 3 -66.06 -37.19 -10.06
C LEU A 3 -64.98 -38.09 -9.46
N ILE A 4 -64.11 -37.52 -8.62
CA ILE A 4 -63.24 -38.30 -7.74
C ILE A 4 -64.13 -38.94 -6.68
N VAL A 5 -64.41 -40.23 -6.85
CA VAL A 5 -65.03 -41.07 -5.83
C VAL A 5 -64.05 -41.17 -4.65
N ARG A 6 -64.33 -40.41 -3.59
CA ARG A 6 -63.55 -40.44 -2.35
C ARG A 6 -63.91 -41.69 -1.56
N SER A 7 -63.22 -42.78 -1.87
CA SER A 7 -63.15 -43.97 -1.03
C SER A 7 -62.70 -43.56 0.38
N ARG A 8 -63.62 -43.55 1.36
CA ARG A 8 -63.29 -43.38 2.77
C ARG A 8 -62.80 -44.72 3.32
N ARG A 9 -61.55 -45.07 3.00
CA ARG A 9 -60.81 -46.12 3.71
C ARG A 9 -60.15 -45.44 4.92
N GLY A 10 -60.39 -45.97 6.12
CA GLY A 10 -59.72 -45.50 7.34
C GLY A 10 -58.22 -45.76 7.23
N LEU A 11 -57.40 -44.84 7.75
CA LEU A 11 -55.95 -45.04 7.81
C LEU A 11 -55.66 -46.26 8.68
N THR A 12 -54.92 -47.20 8.10
CA THR A 12 -54.43 -48.36 8.85
C THR A 12 -53.19 -47.96 9.64
N LEU A 13 -52.98 -48.58 10.81
CA LEU A 13 -51.78 -48.34 11.63
C LEU A 13 -50.48 -48.56 10.83
N ILE A 14 -50.50 -49.53 9.90
CA ILE A 14 -49.37 -49.84 9.03
C ILE A 14 -49.06 -48.72 8.02
N GLU A 15 -50.08 -48.06 7.46
CA GLU A 15 -49.89 -46.90 6.56
C GLU A 15 -49.20 -45.72 7.27
N LEU A 16 -49.60 -45.44 8.52
CA LEU A 16 -48.96 -44.40 9.33
C LEU A 16 -47.51 -44.75 9.64
N LEU A 17 -47.23 -46.01 9.98
CA LEU A 17 -45.88 -46.46 10.31
C LEU A 17 -44.96 -46.38 9.09
N VAL A 18 -45.42 -46.84 7.92
CA VAL A 18 -44.67 -46.73 6.66
C VAL A 18 -44.44 -45.27 6.29
N SER A 19 -45.46 -44.41 6.40
CA SER A 19 -45.33 -42.98 6.11
C SER A 19 -44.30 -42.30 7.01
N LEU A 20 -44.31 -42.60 8.31
CA LEU A 20 -43.35 -42.07 9.28
C LEU A 20 -41.91 -42.49 8.95
N VAL A 21 -41.70 -43.76 8.61
CA VAL A 21 -40.36 -44.28 8.26
C VAL A 21 -39.84 -43.64 6.98
N VAL A 22 -40.69 -43.51 5.95
CA VAL A 22 -40.32 -42.85 4.69
C VAL A 22 -40.01 -41.37 4.92
N LEU A 23 -40.83 -40.66 5.70
CA LEU A 23 -40.60 -39.25 6.01
C LEU A 23 -39.32 -39.04 6.81
N GLY A 24 -39.03 -39.92 7.78
CA GLY A 24 -37.79 -39.91 8.54
C GLY A 24 -36.55 -40.15 7.66
N ALA A 25 -36.63 -41.13 6.75
CA ALA A 25 -35.56 -41.41 5.80
C ALA A 25 -35.28 -40.21 4.89
N ILE A 26 -36.31 -39.61 4.28
CA ILE A 26 -36.19 -38.42 3.44
C ILE A 26 -35.63 -37.23 4.23
N GLY A 27 -36.08 -37.03 5.47
CA GLY A 27 -35.59 -35.98 6.36
C GLY A 27 -34.10 -36.11 6.67
N THR A 28 -33.63 -37.34 6.96
CA THR A 28 -32.19 -37.56 7.18
C THR A 28 -31.35 -37.33 5.93
N VAL A 29 -31.83 -37.69 4.74
CA VAL A 29 -31.10 -37.48 3.49
C VAL A 29 -31.01 -35.99 3.17
N THR A 30 -32.10 -35.25 3.27
CA THR A 30 -32.12 -33.79 3.05
C THR A 30 -31.25 -33.05 4.07
N TYR A 31 -31.31 -33.41 5.35
CA TYR A 31 -30.43 -32.84 6.38
C TYR A 31 -28.95 -33.08 6.06
N ARG A 32 -28.56 -34.32 5.73
CA ARG A 32 -27.17 -34.65 5.37
C ARG A 32 -26.72 -33.88 4.14
N PHE A 33 -27.57 -33.76 3.12
CA PHE A 33 -27.28 -32.99 1.91
C PHE A 33 -27.07 -31.50 2.21
N LEU A 34 -27.95 -30.90 3.03
CA LEU A 34 -27.84 -29.49 3.41
C LEU A 34 -26.59 -29.23 4.25
N ALA A 35 -26.31 -30.09 5.23
CA ALA A 35 -25.11 -29.98 6.08
C ALA A 35 -23.82 -30.12 5.27
N ASN A 36 -23.79 -31.06 4.32
CA ASN A 36 -22.64 -31.24 3.42
C ASN A 36 -22.45 -30.02 2.51
N THR A 37 -23.54 -29.52 1.90
CA THR A 37 -23.49 -28.30 1.07
C THR A 37 -22.96 -27.12 1.87
N GLN A 38 -23.47 -26.87 3.08
CA GLN A 38 -22.99 -25.79 3.94
C GLN A 38 -21.50 -25.91 4.28
N ARG A 39 -21.02 -27.11 4.59
CA ARG A 39 -19.59 -27.35 4.88
C ARG A 39 -18.72 -27.05 3.65
N VAL A 40 -19.11 -27.52 2.47
CA VAL A 40 -18.38 -27.31 1.22
C VAL A 40 -18.36 -25.82 0.84
N THR A 41 -19.51 -25.14 0.90
CA THR A 41 -19.61 -23.71 0.60
C THR A 41 -18.73 -22.88 1.52
N ARG A 42 -18.68 -23.21 2.82
CA ARG A 42 -17.78 -22.53 3.77
C ARG A 42 -16.31 -22.67 3.38
N GLY A 43 -15.85 -23.90 3.12
CA GLY A 43 -14.45 -24.15 2.71
C GLY A 43 -14.09 -23.44 1.40
N GLN A 44 -14.98 -23.47 0.41
CA GLN A 44 -14.77 -22.75 -0.85
C GLN A 44 -14.72 -21.23 -0.64
N SER A 45 -15.58 -20.67 0.21
CA SER A 45 -15.59 -19.23 0.48
C SER A 45 -14.29 -18.75 1.13
N GLU A 46 -13.71 -19.53 2.06
CA GLU A 46 -12.42 -19.19 2.68
C GLU A 46 -11.27 -19.23 1.67
N LEU A 47 -11.25 -20.24 0.77
CA LEU A 47 -10.23 -20.32 -0.28
C LEU A 47 -10.32 -19.16 -1.28
N VAL A 48 -11.54 -18.79 -1.70
CA VAL A 48 -11.76 -17.65 -2.60
C VAL A 48 -11.31 -16.34 -1.96
N ASN A 49 -11.61 -16.13 -0.67
CA ASN A 49 -11.18 -14.95 0.07
C ASN A 49 -9.64 -14.87 0.15
N LEU A 50 -8.97 -15.99 0.47
CA LEU A 50 -7.51 -16.04 0.49
C LEU A 50 -6.91 -15.72 -0.88
N GLN A 51 -7.43 -16.32 -1.95
CA GLN A 51 -6.95 -16.05 -3.32
C GLN A 51 -7.16 -14.60 -3.74
N SER A 52 -8.29 -13.99 -3.35
CA SER A 52 -8.58 -12.58 -3.62
C SER A 52 -7.61 -11.65 -2.90
N ASN A 53 -7.35 -11.91 -1.61
CA ASN A 53 -6.40 -11.11 -0.82
C ASN A 53 -4.97 -11.23 -1.37
N ILE A 54 -4.54 -12.45 -1.72
CA ILE A 54 -3.22 -12.69 -2.32
C ILE A 54 -3.09 -11.95 -3.64
N ARG A 55 -4.11 -11.98 -4.51
CA ARG A 55 -4.07 -11.28 -5.79
C ARG A 55 -3.88 -9.77 -5.61
N THR A 56 -4.59 -9.17 -4.66
CA THR A 56 -4.42 -7.74 -4.36
C THR A 56 -3.03 -7.45 -3.80
N GLY A 57 -2.55 -8.27 -2.86
CA GLY A 57 -1.21 -8.13 -2.28
C GLY A 57 -0.09 -8.24 -3.31
N VAL A 58 -0.18 -9.20 -4.25
CA VAL A 58 0.81 -9.42 -5.31
C VAL A 58 0.92 -8.25 -6.30
N LEU A 59 -0.11 -7.42 -6.43
CA LEU A 59 -0.05 -6.24 -7.30
C LEU A 59 0.56 -5.01 -6.60
N VAL A 60 0.21 -4.81 -5.33
CA VAL A 60 0.61 -3.61 -4.58
C VAL A 60 2.01 -3.76 -4.00
N VAL A 61 2.29 -4.88 -3.33
CA VAL A 61 3.52 -5.06 -2.55
C VAL A 61 4.77 -4.99 -3.43
N PRO A 62 4.87 -5.70 -4.57
CA PRO A 62 6.08 -5.60 -5.40
C PRO A 62 6.30 -4.21 -5.98
N THR A 63 5.23 -3.49 -6.30
CA THR A 63 5.32 -2.14 -6.86
C THR A 63 5.87 -1.15 -5.84
N GLU A 64 5.39 -1.22 -4.59
CA GLU A 64 5.89 -0.37 -3.50
C GLU A 64 7.32 -0.75 -3.05
N LEU A 65 7.61 -2.06 -2.95
CA LEU A 65 8.91 -2.51 -2.43
C LEU A 65 10.03 -2.49 -3.49
N ARG A 66 9.71 -2.43 -4.79
CA ARG A 66 10.72 -2.40 -5.87
C ARG A 66 11.64 -1.18 -5.78
N GLU A 67 11.15 -0.07 -5.24
CA GLU A 67 11.92 1.18 -5.15
C GLU A 67 12.81 1.27 -3.91
N ILE A 68 12.68 0.32 -2.98
CA ILE A 68 13.47 0.27 -1.74
C ILE A 68 14.90 -0.14 -2.07
N GLY A 69 15.85 0.67 -1.61
CA GLY A 69 17.28 0.41 -1.73
C GLY A 69 18.03 0.36 -0.40
N VAL A 70 19.31 0.02 -0.53
CA VAL A 70 20.32 0.22 0.51
C VAL A 70 21.44 1.03 -0.14
N GLY A 71 21.79 2.16 0.49
CA GLY A 71 22.89 3.01 0.08
C GLY A 71 23.85 3.30 1.24
N PRO A 72 24.92 4.07 0.99
CA PRO A 72 25.90 4.44 2.02
C PRO A 72 25.28 5.18 3.21
N SER A 73 24.20 5.94 2.99
CA SER A 73 23.48 6.69 4.02
C SER A 73 22.39 5.87 4.75
N GLY A 74 22.25 4.58 4.43
CA GLY A 74 21.38 3.63 5.12
C GLY A 74 20.40 2.89 4.20
N SER A 75 19.44 2.21 4.84
CA SER A 75 18.35 1.52 4.15
C SER A 75 17.10 2.38 4.07
N ASP A 76 16.32 2.17 3.01
CA ASP A 76 14.94 2.66 2.92
C ASP A 76 13.99 1.88 3.85
N ILE A 77 14.40 0.71 4.36
CA ILE A 77 13.68 0.00 5.42
C ILE A 77 13.99 0.69 6.75
N VAL A 78 12.94 1.16 7.43
CA VAL A 78 13.02 1.83 8.73
C VAL A 78 13.00 0.82 9.85
N SER A 79 12.03 -0.10 9.81
CA SER A 79 11.86 -1.16 10.78
C SER A 79 11.16 -2.34 10.14
N MET A 80 11.41 -3.54 10.65
CA MET A 80 10.78 -4.76 10.16
C MET A 80 10.59 -5.74 11.31
N ASN A 81 9.40 -6.32 11.38
CA ASN A 81 9.04 -7.37 12.35
C ASN A 81 8.33 -8.53 11.62
N ALA A 82 7.93 -9.56 12.37
CA ALA A 82 7.32 -10.75 11.79
C ALA A 82 6.00 -10.50 11.04
N THR A 83 5.33 -9.37 11.30
CA THR A 83 3.99 -9.05 10.76
C THR A 83 3.91 -7.72 10.05
N GLY A 84 5.01 -6.97 9.93
CA GLY A 84 4.98 -5.66 9.28
C GLY A 84 6.36 -5.08 8.98
N ILE A 85 6.36 -4.12 8.07
CA ILE A 85 7.52 -3.40 7.59
C ILE A 85 7.18 -1.91 7.47
N GLU A 86 8.04 -1.07 8.04
CA GLU A 86 8.04 0.36 7.81
C GLU A 86 9.16 0.71 6.83
N TYR A 87 8.84 1.48 5.80
CA TYR A 87 9.77 1.79 4.72
C TYR A 87 9.54 3.18 4.16
N ARG A 88 10.56 3.69 3.47
CA ARG A 88 10.55 4.98 2.77
C ARG A 88 10.06 4.76 1.36
N ALA A 89 8.80 5.08 1.13
CA ALA A 89 8.19 4.96 -0.18
C ALA A 89 8.43 6.25 -0.96
N ALA A 90 9.03 6.18 -2.14
CA ALA A 90 9.20 7.37 -2.97
C ALA A 90 7.83 7.86 -3.46
N ARG A 91 7.67 9.18 -3.52
CA ARG A 91 6.43 9.87 -3.91
C ARG A 91 6.62 10.82 -5.08
N GLY A 92 7.88 11.05 -5.45
CA GLY A 92 8.22 11.76 -6.66
C GLY A 92 9.72 11.83 -6.94
N LEU A 93 10.03 12.58 -8.00
CA LEU A 93 11.37 12.91 -8.47
C LEU A 93 11.34 14.34 -9.02
N GLY A 94 12.36 15.12 -8.73
CA GLY A 94 12.61 16.42 -9.34
C GLY A 94 14.09 16.76 -9.29
N PHE A 95 14.40 17.99 -9.68
CA PHE A 95 15.76 18.51 -9.69
C PHE A 95 15.79 19.87 -9.01
N THR A 96 16.84 20.13 -8.22
CA THR A 96 17.03 21.44 -7.60
C THR A 96 17.23 22.49 -8.70
N CYS A 97 16.64 23.67 -8.55
CA CYS A 97 16.96 24.83 -9.39
C CYS A 97 17.56 25.99 -8.58
N GLN A 98 17.37 25.97 -7.25
CA GLN A 98 17.97 26.93 -6.34
C GLN A 98 18.12 26.30 -4.95
N ILE A 99 19.21 26.63 -4.26
CA ILE A 99 19.53 26.17 -2.92
C ILE A 99 19.86 27.38 -2.06
N ALA A 100 19.29 27.45 -0.86
CA ALA A 100 19.55 28.48 0.15
C ALA A 100 19.69 27.84 1.54
N ALA A 101 20.10 28.62 2.54
CA ALA A 101 20.44 28.09 3.86
C ALA A 101 19.31 27.33 4.59
N SER A 102 18.05 27.62 4.25
CA SER A 102 16.87 26.98 4.84
C SER A 102 15.79 26.63 3.81
N GLU A 103 16.14 26.60 2.52
CA GLU A 103 15.19 26.37 1.43
C GLU A 103 15.86 25.66 0.26
N ILE A 104 15.14 24.71 -0.34
CA ILE A 104 15.48 24.11 -1.63
C ILE A 104 14.32 24.35 -2.57
N ARG A 105 14.60 24.81 -3.79
CA ARG A 105 13.59 24.92 -4.85
C ARG A 105 13.76 23.80 -5.84
N ILE A 106 12.66 23.09 -6.09
CA ILE A 106 12.58 22.03 -7.08
C ILE A 106 11.98 22.63 -8.35
N ALA A 107 12.64 22.43 -9.49
CA ALA A 107 12.12 22.89 -10.78
C ALA A 107 10.76 22.25 -11.08
N ASN A 108 9.83 23.06 -11.60
CA ASN A 108 8.53 22.60 -12.07
C ASN A 108 8.15 23.25 -13.40
N ALA A 109 9.17 23.47 -14.24
CA ALA A 109 9.03 24.03 -15.57
C ALA A 109 8.75 22.91 -16.60
N ALA A 110 8.28 23.27 -17.80
CA ALA A 110 8.04 22.29 -18.87
C ALA A 110 9.33 21.55 -19.30
N SER A 111 10.49 22.20 -19.18
CA SER A 111 11.80 21.63 -19.50
C SER A 111 12.35 20.70 -18.41
N SER A 112 11.92 20.88 -17.16
CA SER A 112 12.33 20.07 -16.00
C SER A 112 11.17 20.00 -15.01
N PRO A 113 10.10 19.23 -15.33
CA PRO A 113 8.93 19.17 -14.49
C PRO A 113 9.19 18.32 -13.25
N TYR A 114 8.49 18.64 -12.16
CA TYR A 114 8.44 17.76 -11.01
C TYR A 114 7.49 16.59 -11.30
N PHE A 115 7.97 15.36 -11.12
CA PHE A 115 7.18 14.14 -11.30
C PHE A 115 6.79 13.61 -9.94
N GLY A 116 5.52 13.77 -9.55
CA GLY A 116 5.01 13.21 -8.30
C GLY A 116 3.63 12.61 -8.48
N LEU A 117 3.33 11.58 -7.68
CA LEU A 117 1.97 11.01 -7.60
C LEU A 117 0.99 11.98 -6.92
N ARG A 118 1.52 12.90 -6.12
CA ARG A 118 0.80 13.93 -5.37
C ARG A 118 1.74 15.07 -4.98
N SER A 119 1.16 16.16 -4.49
CA SER A 119 1.93 17.26 -3.90
C SER A 119 2.68 16.82 -2.64
N ILE A 120 3.82 17.48 -2.39
CA ILE A 120 4.64 17.33 -1.19
C ILE A 120 3.92 18.02 -0.02
N VAL A 121 3.89 17.39 1.15
CA VAL A 121 3.20 17.86 2.34
C VAL A 121 4.16 17.95 3.52
N PRO A 122 4.31 19.12 4.16
CA PRO A 122 5.21 19.29 5.31
C PRO A 122 4.76 18.43 6.51
N GLY A 123 5.72 17.91 7.27
CA GLY A 123 5.47 17.04 8.41
C GLY A 123 5.03 15.60 8.08
N ARG A 124 4.57 15.33 6.85
CA ARG A 124 4.31 13.98 6.33
C ARG A 124 5.46 13.47 5.47
N ASP A 125 5.93 14.32 4.57
CA ASP A 125 6.95 13.96 3.61
C ASP A 125 8.34 14.39 4.07
N SER A 126 9.34 13.71 3.55
CA SER A 126 10.75 14.05 3.68
C SER A 126 11.40 13.99 2.31
N LEU A 127 12.57 14.61 2.17
CA LEU A 127 13.31 14.62 0.92
C LEU A 127 14.61 13.85 1.07
N PHE A 128 14.95 13.09 0.05
CA PHE A 128 16.33 12.77 -0.25
C PHE A 128 16.86 13.79 -1.24
N VAL A 129 18.01 14.38 -0.92
CA VAL A 129 18.74 15.27 -1.83
C VAL A 129 20.11 14.65 -2.06
N PHE A 130 20.52 14.62 -3.32
CA PHE A 130 21.82 14.12 -3.70
C PHE A 130 22.92 15.08 -3.25
N VAL A 131 23.94 14.52 -2.61
CA VAL A 131 25.11 15.22 -2.11
C VAL A 131 26.30 14.72 -2.90
N GLU A 132 26.86 15.61 -3.70
CA GLU A 132 28.04 15.38 -4.50
C GLU A 132 29.27 15.60 -3.62
N GLY A 133 30.09 14.56 -3.45
CA GLY A 133 31.32 14.65 -2.67
C GLY A 133 32.46 15.17 -3.54
N ASN A 134 32.86 14.36 -4.50
CA ASN A 134 33.84 14.71 -5.51
C ASN A 134 33.43 14.15 -6.87
N THR A 135 33.25 15.06 -7.85
CA THR A 135 32.85 14.72 -9.22
C THR A 135 33.72 13.67 -9.94
N GLY A 136 34.92 13.40 -9.46
CA GLY A 136 35.79 12.32 -9.97
C GLY A 136 35.61 10.96 -9.30
N ILE A 137 34.80 10.84 -8.25
CA ILE A 137 34.72 9.66 -7.36
C ILE A 137 33.26 9.33 -7.02
N SER A 138 32.64 8.41 -7.76
CA SER A 138 31.24 8.02 -7.52
C SER A 138 30.97 7.29 -6.20
N THR A 139 32.01 6.97 -5.42
CA THR A 139 31.88 6.23 -4.15
C THR A 139 31.72 7.12 -2.93
N ASP A 140 31.98 8.43 -3.04
CA ASP A 140 31.78 9.39 -1.95
C ASP A 140 30.44 10.12 -2.02
N ASP A 141 29.68 9.93 -3.10
CA ASP A 141 28.32 10.41 -3.27
C ASP A 141 27.36 9.80 -2.26
N THR A 142 26.51 10.64 -1.70
CA THR A 142 25.51 10.20 -0.72
C THR A 142 24.17 10.89 -0.92
N TRP A 143 23.15 10.35 -0.26
CA TRP A 143 21.83 10.98 -0.18
C TRP A 143 21.61 11.52 1.23
N ALA A 144 21.41 12.84 1.34
CA ALA A 144 21.03 13.49 2.58
C ALA A 144 19.51 13.44 2.77
N ARG A 145 19.08 13.11 3.99
CA ARG A 145 17.67 13.10 4.40
C ARG A 145 17.30 14.44 5.02
N LEU A 146 16.27 15.07 4.49
CA LEU A 146 15.79 16.37 4.93
C LEU A 146 14.33 16.28 5.37
N ALA A 147 14.03 16.86 6.53
CA ALA A 147 12.65 17.06 6.96
C ALA A 147 12.04 18.26 6.24
N VAL A 148 10.86 18.09 5.65
CA VAL A 148 10.12 19.18 5.00
C VAL A 148 9.37 19.97 6.07
N SER A 149 9.74 21.24 6.26
CA SER A 149 9.08 22.14 7.23
C SER A 149 7.99 23.01 6.61
N SER A 150 8.12 23.36 5.33
CA SER A 150 7.12 24.13 4.59
C SER A 150 7.19 23.79 3.11
N VAL A 151 6.09 24.04 2.38
CA VAL A 151 6.00 23.86 0.93
C VAL A 151 5.25 25.05 0.35
N ASP A 152 5.84 25.69 -0.65
CA ASP A 152 5.19 26.68 -1.50
C ASP A 152 5.23 26.20 -2.96
N PRO A 153 4.12 25.70 -3.51
CA PRO A 153 4.06 25.19 -4.88
C PRO A 153 3.96 26.29 -5.95
N ALA A 154 3.79 27.55 -5.55
CA ALA A 154 3.64 28.70 -6.46
C ALA A 154 4.93 29.55 -6.51
N SER A 155 6.08 28.92 -6.24
CA SER A 155 7.38 29.58 -6.26
C SER A 155 7.98 29.63 -7.66
N ALA A 156 9.17 30.21 -7.78
CA ALA A 156 9.89 30.30 -9.04
C ALA A 156 11.42 30.28 -8.85
N CYS A 157 12.12 29.79 -9.86
CA CYS A 157 13.57 29.94 -10.03
C CYS A 157 13.80 30.95 -11.17
N GLY A 158 13.86 32.24 -10.82
CA GLY A 158 13.82 33.31 -11.81
C GLY A 158 12.44 33.37 -12.49
N PRO A 159 12.33 33.26 -13.83
CA PRO A 159 11.04 33.26 -14.53
C PRO A 159 10.36 31.88 -14.54
N GLU A 160 11.08 30.82 -14.19
CA GLU A 160 10.58 29.44 -14.32
C GLU A 160 9.83 28.98 -13.06
N PRO A 161 8.67 28.30 -13.19
CA PRO A 161 7.93 27.77 -12.05
C PRO A 161 8.75 26.77 -11.23
N ALA A 162 8.59 26.83 -9.90
CA ALA A 162 9.27 25.95 -8.97
C ALA A 162 8.40 25.65 -7.74
N ILE A 163 8.78 24.60 -7.02
CA ILE A 163 8.23 24.26 -5.71
C ILE A 163 9.30 24.60 -4.67
N ALA A 164 9.05 25.58 -3.82
CA ALA A 164 9.95 25.91 -2.72
C ALA A 164 9.66 25.01 -1.51
N ILE A 165 10.72 24.42 -0.96
CA ILE A 165 10.68 23.51 0.16
C ILE A 165 11.51 24.11 1.29
N GLY A 166 10.85 24.45 2.40
CA GLY A 166 11.54 24.84 3.61
C GLY A 166 12.19 23.64 4.29
N VAL A 167 13.44 23.82 4.71
CA VAL A 167 14.22 22.84 5.45
C VAL A 167 14.96 23.55 6.58
N ALA A 168 14.78 23.10 7.82
CA ALA A 168 15.47 23.71 8.95
C ALA A 168 16.97 23.33 8.95
N ASN A 169 17.85 24.33 9.11
CA ASN A 169 19.30 24.16 9.26
C ASN A 169 19.95 23.31 8.16
N LEU A 170 19.63 23.55 6.88
CA LEU A 170 20.06 22.71 5.76
C LEU A 170 21.58 22.45 5.76
N ALA A 171 22.38 23.49 5.99
CA ALA A 171 23.84 23.40 6.04
C ALA A 171 24.38 22.44 7.12
N ALA A 172 23.64 22.22 8.20
CA ALA A 172 24.05 21.34 9.29
C ALA A 172 23.61 19.88 9.07
N VAL A 173 22.55 19.67 8.29
CA VAL A 173 22.00 18.33 8.02
C VAL A 173 22.68 17.67 6.82
N VAL A 174 23.20 18.47 5.89
CA VAL A 174 23.90 17.99 4.69
C VAL A 174 25.39 17.80 4.98
N PRO A 175 25.94 16.59 4.79
CA PRO A 175 27.39 16.38 4.84
C PRO A 175 28.11 17.29 3.84
N GLY A 176 29.17 17.98 4.27
CA GLY A 176 29.86 18.97 3.42
C GLY A 176 29.17 20.34 3.31
N GLY A 177 28.00 20.51 3.92
CA GLY A 177 27.26 21.76 3.93
C GLY A 177 26.60 22.08 2.59
N LEU A 178 26.20 23.35 2.40
CA LEU A 178 25.47 23.77 1.20
C LEU A 178 26.28 23.63 -0.10
N GLY A 179 27.62 23.70 -0.02
CA GLY A 179 28.50 23.60 -1.19
C GLY A 179 28.60 22.20 -1.78
N ALA A 180 28.13 21.18 -1.05
CA ALA A 180 28.05 19.79 -1.55
C ALA A 180 26.70 19.50 -2.25
N LEU A 181 25.81 20.51 -2.34
CA LEU A 181 24.57 20.41 -3.10
C LEU A 181 24.71 21.15 -4.42
N ASP A 182 24.45 20.45 -5.51
CA ASP A 182 24.46 21.05 -6.84
C ASP A 182 23.07 21.54 -7.26
N VAL A 183 23.07 22.65 -8.00
CA VAL A 183 21.91 23.08 -8.78
C VAL A 183 21.77 22.14 -9.98
N GLY A 184 20.58 21.57 -10.16
CA GLY A 184 20.32 20.47 -11.08
C GLY A 184 20.47 19.09 -10.43
N GLY A 185 20.85 19.03 -9.15
CA GLY A 185 20.93 17.80 -8.39
C GLY A 185 19.56 17.14 -8.18
N PRO A 186 19.47 15.80 -8.24
CA PRO A 186 18.19 15.11 -8.09
C PRO A 186 17.66 15.20 -6.65
N VAL A 187 16.35 15.32 -6.54
CA VAL A 187 15.58 15.35 -5.29
C VAL A 187 14.49 14.29 -5.36
N ARG A 188 14.38 13.47 -4.32
CA ARG A 188 13.36 12.41 -4.22
C ARG A 188 12.53 12.60 -2.95
N PRO A 189 11.30 13.13 -3.06
CA PRO A 189 10.35 13.11 -1.96
C PRO A 189 9.95 11.68 -1.61
N PHE A 190 9.85 11.40 -0.32
CA PHE A 190 9.40 10.13 0.21
C PHE A 190 8.47 10.33 1.41
N GLU A 191 7.68 9.30 1.67
CA GLU A 191 6.82 9.17 2.84
C GLU A 191 7.20 7.89 3.58
N VAL A 192 7.14 7.91 4.92
CA VAL A 192 7.28 6.68 5.70
C VAL A 192 5.94 5.96 5.71
N MET A 193 5.92 4.77 5.12
CA MET A 193 4.73 3.93 4.98
C MET A 193 4.90 2.66 5.82
N GLU A 194 3.77 2.09 6.23
CA GLU A 194 3.72 0.79 6.90
C GLU A 194 2.89 -0.19 6.06
N LEU A 195 3.46 -1.36 5.79
CA LEU A 195 2.70 -2.55 5.39
C LEU A 195 2.66 -3.50 6.57
N ARG A 196 1.47 -3.83 7.05
CA ARG A 196 1.28 -4.73 8.20
C ARG A 196 0.14 -5.70 7.94
N LEU A 197 0.27 -6.90 8.51
CA LEU A 197 -0.81 -7.87 8.60
C LEU A 197 -2.00 -7.23 9.31
N TYR A 198 -3.13 -7.13 8.62
CA TYR A 198 -4.33 -6.56 9.17
C TYR A 198 -5.19 -7.68 9.78
N SER A 199 -5.60 -7.54 11.04
CA SER A 199 -6.45 -8.51 11.72
C SER A 199 -7.70 -7.85 12.27
N SER A 200 -8.87 -8.38 11.91
CA SER A 200 -10.19 -7.89 12.32
C SER A 200 -11.23 -9.01 12.27
N GLY A 201 -12.09 -9.11 13.30
CA GLY A 201 -13.12 -10.15 13.35
C GLY A 201 -12.60 -11.60 13.30
N GLY A 202 -11.37 -11.85 13.76
CA GLY A 202 -10.72 -13.17 13.71
C GLY A 202 -10.19 -13.58 12.33
N LYS A 203 -10.22 -12.68 11.35
CA LYS A 203 -9.65 -12.87 10.02
C LYS A 203 -8.39 -12.02 9.85
N PHE A 204 -7.48 -12.51 9.01
CA PHE A 204 -6.25 -11.84 8.64
C PHE A 204 -6.30 -11.45 7.16
N TRP A 205 -5.82 -10.25 6.84
CA TRP A 205 -5.68 -9.72 5.49
C TRP A 205 -4.26 -9.24 5.27
#